data_AF-A0AAF0TZE4-F1
#
_entry.id   AF-A0AAF0TZE4-F1
#
_cell.length_a   1.000
_cell.length_b   1.000
_cell.length_c   1.000
_cell.angle_alpha   90.00
_cell.angle_beta   90.00
_cell.angle_gamma   90.00
#
_symmetry.space_group_name_H-M   'P 1'
#
loop_
_entity.id
_entity.type
_entity.pdbx_description
1 polymer ?
#
loop_
_entity_poly.entity_id
_entity_poly.type
_entity_poly.pdbx_seq_one_letter_code
_entity_poly.pdbx_strand_id
1 'polypeptide(L)'
;MMETFTRTRPSDEIFTGHLSIQRWISDSFPGELHKVVDSNLVQPGDEQITTKMQCLLSIMELALNCTSVRPDARISMKDALSTLKKMRVQLVRSRH
;
A
#
# COMPACT_ATOMS: atom_id res chain seq x y z
N MET A 1 3.09 -3.11 7.14
CA MET A 1 3.21 -2.29 5.90
C MET A 1 1.93 -1.53 5.64
N MET A 2 0.80 -2.22 5.45
CA MET A 2 -0.53 -1.60 5.26
C MET A 2 -0.86 -0.56 6.35
N GLU A 3 -0.62 -0.89 7.61
CA GLU A 3 -0.87 -0.01 8.77
C GLU A 3 -0.14 1.33 8.67
N THR A 4 1.11 1.31 8.19
CA THR A 4 1.96 2.50 8.05
C THR A 4 1.38 3.50 7.06
N PHE A 5 0.81 3.01 5.95
CA PHE A 5 0.35 3.86 4.84
C PHE A 5 -1.14 4.18 4.91
N THR A 6 -1.91 3.46 5.73
CA THR A 6 -3.33 3.73 6.01
C THR A 6 -3.54 4.44 7.34
N ARG A 7 -2.50 4.52 8.19
CA ARG A 7 -2.58 5.01 9.57
C ARG A 7 -3.68 4.32 10.38
N THR A 8 -3.90 3.03 10.11
CA THR A 8 -4.93 2.21 10.74
C THR A 8 -4.29 0.95 11.32
N ARG A 9 -4.77 0.47 12.47
CA ARG A 9 -4.30 -0.77 13.10
C ARG A 9 -5.24 -1.93 12.77
N PRO A 10 -4.75 -3.18 12.69
CA PRO A 10 -5.59 -4.35 12.45
C PRO A 10 -6.60 -4.59 13.59
N SER A 11 -6.35 -4.00 14.76
CA SER A 11 -7.21 -4.07 15.95
C SER A 11 -8.21 -2.91 16.05
N ASP A 12 -8.23 -1.98 15.09
CA ASP A 12 -9.20 -0.87 15.13
C ASP A 12 -10.63 -1.41 14.92
N GLU A 13 -11.60 -0.79 15.59
CA GLU A 13 -12.99 -1.27 15.67
C GLU A 13 -13.70 -1.38 14.31
N ILE A 14 -13.18 -0.75 13.26
CA ILE A 14 -13.71 -0.87 11.90
C ILE A 14 -13.49 -2.28 11.31
N PHE A 15 -12.54 -3.05 11.84
CA PHE A 15 -12.21 -4.39 11.40
C PHE A 15 -12.86 -5.43 12.31
N THR A 16 -14.11 -5.79 12.01
CA THR A 16 -14.87 -6.80 12.74
C THR A 16 -15.25 -7.99 11.86
N GLY A 17 -15.48 -9.15 12.49
CA GLY A 17 -15.87 -10.36 11.79
C GLY A 17 -14.85 -10.81 10.75
N HIS A 18 -15.25 -10.80 9.49
CA HIS A 18 -14.40 -11.21 8.36
C HIS A 18 -13.68 -10.04 7.66
N LEU A 19 -13.92 -8.80 8.08
CA LEU A 19 -13.25 -7.64 7.50
C LEU A 19 -11.88 -7.46 8.15
N SER A 20 -10.82 -7.68 7.36
CA SER A 20 -9.45 -7.41 7.74
C SER A 20 -8.91 -6.20 7.00
N ILE A 21 -7.83 -5.58 7.51
CA ILE A 21 -7.11 -4.50 6.82
C ILE A 21 -6.69 -4.90 5.40
N GLN A 22 -6.29 -6.17 5.20
CA GLN A 22 -5.94 -6.71 3.89
C GLN A 22 -7.15 -6.69 2.95
N ARG A 23 -8.32 -7.15 3.42
CA ARG A 23 -9.52 -7.22 2.59
C ARG A 23 -10.04 -5.83 2.25
N TRP A 24 -10.04 -4.93 3.23
CA TRP A 24 -10.41 -3.53 3.03
C TRP A 24 -9.56 -2.83 1.95
N ILE A 25 -8.24 -3.07 1.95
CA ILE A 25 -7.34 -2.55 0.92
C ILE A 25 -7.58 -3.25 -0.42
N SER A 26 -7.73 -4.58 -0.42
CA SER A 26 -8.01 -5.36 -1.64
C SER A 26 -9.29 -4.90 -2.35
N ASP A 27 -10.35 -4.62 -1.59
CA ASP A 27 -11.65 -4.19 -2.11
C ASP A 27 -11.60 -2.74 -2.64
N SER A 28 -10.65 -1.94 -2.16
CA SER A 28 -10.44 -0.55 -2.60
C SER A 28 -9.42 -0.44 -3.75
N PHE A 29 -8.67 -1.50 -4.06
CA PHE A 29 -7.57 -1.45 -5.01
C PHE A 29 -8.04 -1.72 -6.46
N PRO A 30 -7.49 -1.02 -7.48
CA PRO A 30 -6.60 0.14 -7.37
C PRO A 30 -7.34 1.49 -7.28
N GLY A 31 -8.59 1.57 -7.76
CA GLY A 31 -9.26 2.85 -8.06
C GLY A 31 -9.61 3.69 -6.82
N GLU A 32 -9.99 3.03 -5.73
CA GLU A 32 -10.45 3.66 -4.50
C GLU A 32 -9.37 3.72 -3.43
N LEU A 33 -8.11 3.47 -3.79
CA LEU A 33 -7.01 3.44 -2.82
C LEU A 33 -6.85 4.78 -2.08
N HIS A 34 -7.21 5.89 -2.74
CA HIS A 34 -7.22 7.22 -2.14
C HIS A 34 -8.12 7.34 -0.89
N LYS A 35 -9.11 6.46 -0.72
CA LYS A 35 -10.01 6.43 0.44
C LYS A 35 -9.44 5.71 1.66
N VAL A 36 -8.39 4.90 1.47
CA VAL A 36 -7.83 4.05 2.54
C VAL A 36 -6.43 4.49 2.96
N VAL A 37 -5.71 5.23 2.11
CA VAL A 37 -4.39 5.77 2.45
C VAL A 37 -4.52 6.97 3.39
N ASP A 38 -3.51 7.16 4.25
CA ASP A 38 -3.45 8.31 5.15
C ASP A 38 -3.47 9.61 4.32
N SER A 39 -4.51 10.42 4.52
CA SER A 39 -4.69 11.72 3.88
C SER A 39 -3.49 12.67 4.03
N ASN A 40 -2.63 12.48 5.04
CA ASN A 40 -1.41 13.28 5.21
C ASN A 40 -0.34 12.97 4.15
N LEU A 41 -0.40 11.79 3.52
CA LEU A 41 0.57 11.35 2.51
C LEU A 41 0.27 11.96 1.13
N VAL A 42 -1.00 12.24 0.85
CA VAL A 42 -1.45 12.74 -0.45
C VAL A 42 -2.48 13.83 -0.27
N GLN A 43 -2.05 15.08 -0.48
CA GLN A 43 -2.89 16.26 -0.26
C GLN A 43 -3.19 16.95 -1.59
N PRO A 44 -4.40 17.54 -1.76
CA PRO A 44 -4.70 18.38 -2.90
C PRO A 44 -3.69 19.53 -3.01
N GLY A 45 -3.18 19.78 -4.23
CA GLY A 45 -2.20 20.84 -4.49
C GLY A 45 -0.73 20.44 -4.32
N ASP A 46 -0.44 19.18 -3.96
CA ASP A 46 0.91 18.63 -4.00
C ASP A 46 1.33 18.40 -5.46
N GLU A 47 2.41 19.05 -5.91
CA GLU A 47 2.96 18.87 -7.27
C GLU A 47 3.34 17.41 -7.56
N GLN A 48 3.66 16.62 -6.52
CA GLN A 48 4.02 15.22 -6.64
C GLN A 48 2.86 14.26 -6.35
N ILE A 49 1.61 14.74 -6.29
CA ILE A 49 0.43 13.93 -5.92
C ILE A 49 0.33 12.63 -6.73
N THR A 50 0.52 12.73 -8.06
CA THR A 50 0.45 11.59 -8.99
C THR A 50 1.54 10.58 -8.70
N THR A 51 2.79 11.02 -8.55
CA THR A 51 3.95 10.17 -8.25
C THR A 51 3.79 9.48 -6.89
N LYS A 52 3.32 10.20 -5.88
CA LYS A 52 3.05 9.65 -4.55
C LYS A 52 1.95 8.59 -4.60
N MET A 53 0.84 8.87 -5.30
CA MET A 53 -0.23 7.88 -5.47
C MET A 53 0.23 6.64 -6.22
N GLN A 54 1.03 6.78 -7.28
CA GLN A 54 1.63 5.64 -7.97
C GLN A 54 2.52 4.81 -7.05
N CYS A 55 3.34 5.46 -6.23
CA CYS A 55 4.17 4.77 -5.24
C CYS A 55 3.33 4.01 -4.20
N LEU A 56 2.25 4.63 -3.70
CA LEU A 56 1.32 4.00 -2.77
C LEU A 56 0.61 2.80 -3.39
N LEU A 57 0.18 2.90 -4.65
CA LEU A 57 -0.40 1.78 -5.40
C LEU A 57 0.56 0.60 -5.42
N SER A 58 1.82 0.81 -5.84
CA SER A 58 2.82 -0.26 -5.88
C SER A 58 3.11 -0.84 -4.49
N ILE A 59 3.18 0.01 -3.46
CA ILE A 59 3.39 -0.42 -2.07
C ILE A 59 2.24 -1.31 -1.59
N MET A 60 0.99 -0.93 -1.87
CA MET A 60 -0.18 -1.69 -1.46
C MET A 60 -0.31 -3.00 -2.23
N GLU A 61 0.00 -3.01 -3.53
CA GLU A 61 0.11 -4.23 -4.32
C GLU A 61 1.16 -5.19 -3.73
N LEU A 62 2.35 -4.69 -3.39
CA LEU A 62 3.35 -5.51 -2.72
C LEU A 62 2.86 -6.04 -1.37
N ALA A 63 2.18 -5.22 -0.58
CA ALA A 63 1.62 -5.63 0.69
C ALA A 63 0.56 -6.74 0.53
N LEU A 64 -0.31 -6.64 -0.49
CA LEU A 64 -1.29 -7.67 -0.83
C LEU A 64 -0.61 -8.97 -1.24
N ASN A 65 0.45 -8.91 -2.07
CA ASN A 65 1.24 -10.07 -2.46
C ASN A 65 1.95 -10.73 -1.26
N CYS A 66 2.45 -9.95 -0.30
CA CYS A 66 3.06 -10.47 0.94
C CYS A 66 2.04 -11.14 1.87
N THR A 67 0.76 -10.73 1.79
CA THR A 67 -0.30 -11.18 2.71
C THR A 67 -1.28 -12.15 2.07
N SER A 68 -1.00 -12.64 0.87
CA SER A 68 -1.86 -13.62 0.17
C SER A 68 -2.26 -14.77 1.09
N VAL A 69 -3.54 -15.15 1.07
CA VAL A 69 -4.06 -16.22 1.93
C VAL A 69 -3.32 -17.54 1.65
N ARG A 70 -3.02 -17.79 0.38
CA ARG A 70 -2.27 -18.95 -0.11
C ARG A 70 -0.77 -18.78 0.13
N PRO A 71 -0.13 -19.63 0.97
CA PRO A 71 1.30 -19.51 1.26
C PRO A 71 2.20 -19.58 0.03
N ASP A 72 1.84 -20.42 -0.94
CA ASP A 72 2.56 -20.62 -2.21
C ASP A 72 2.45 -19.43 -3.17
N ALA A 73 1.41 -18.61 -3.02
CA ALA A 73 1.21 -17.38 -3.78
C ALA A 73 1.86 -16.16 -3.12
N ARG A 74 2.41 -16.30 -1.89
CA ARG A 74 3.09 -15.19 -1.22
C ARG A 74 4.45 -14.95 -1.84
N ILE A 75 4.75 -13.68 -2.12
CA ILE A 75 6.09 -13.27 -2.53
C ILE A 75 7.10 -13.54 -1.41
N SER A 76 8.33 -13.96 -1.77
CA SER A 76 9.39 -14.16 -0.79
C SER A 76 9.86 -12.82 -0.20
N MET A 77 10.39 -12.84 1.02
CA MET A 77 10.92 -11.61 1.63
C MET A 77 12.11 -11.03 0.83
N LYS A 78 12.89 -11.89 0.17
CA LYS A 78 13.97 -11.48 -0.74
C LYS A 78 13.42 -10.67 -1.91
N ASP A 79 12.36 -11.16 -2.54
CA ASP A 79 11.74 -10.51 -3.69
C ASP A 79 10.99 -9.25 -3.27
N ALA A 80 10.31 -9.25 -2.11
CA ALA A 80 9.70 -8.06 -1.53
C ALA A 80 10.74 -6.95 -1.28
N LEU A 81 11.90 -7.29 -0.71
CA LEU A 81 13.00 -6.33 -0.53
C LEU A 81 13.55 -5.81 -1.86
N SER A 82 13.68 -6.69 -2.86
CA SER A 82 14.12 -6.30 -4.21
C SER A 82 13.15 -5.29 -4.84
N THR A 83 11.85 -5.57 -4.75
CA THR A 83 10.79 -4.69 -5.25
C THR A 83 10.79 -3.35 -4.52
N LEU A 84 10.90 -3.34 -3.18
CA LEU A 84 11.02 -2.11 -2.39
C LEU A 84 12.23 -1.25 -2.81
N LYS A 85 13.39 -1.87 -3.04
CA LYS A 85 14.58 -1.16 -3.52
C LYS A 85 14.34 -0.50 -4.87
N LYS A 86 13.64 -1.19 -5.80
CA LYS A 86 13.28 -0.64 -7.12
C LYS A 86 12.33 0.55 -7.00
N MET A 87 11.27 0.43 -6.18
CA MET A 87 10.31 1.51 -5.92
C MET A 87 11.01 2.75 -5.36
N ARG A 88 11.92 2.57 -4.39
CA ARG A 88 12.71 3.68 -3.82
C ARG A 88 13.51 4.41 -4.89
N VAL A 89 14.18 3.68 -5.80
CA VAL A 89 14.97 4.30 -6.87
C VAL A 89 14.08 5.09 -7.83
N GLN A 90 12.90 4.56 -8.20
CA GLN A 90 11.95 5.25 -9.07
C GLN A 90 11.38 6.52 -8.41
N LEU A 91 11.04 6.46 -7.12
CA LEU A 91 10.53 7.61 -6.37
C LEU A 91 11.58 8.70 -6.19
N VAL A 92 12.85 8.34 -5.95
CA VAL A 92 13.93 9.33 -5.83
C VAL A 92 14.25 9.98 -7.17
N ARG A 93 14.21 9.23 -8.27
CA ARG A 93 14.45 9.76 -9.62
C ARG A 93 13.37 10.70 -10.12
N SER A 94 12.14 10.56 -9.65
CA SER A 94 11.00 11.42 -10.04
C SER A 94 10.91 12.73 -9.27
N ARG A 95 11.87 13.01 -8.36
CA ARG A 95 11.99 14.27 -7.61
C ARG A 95 12.91 15.30 -8.27
N HIS A 96 13.42 15.00 -9.47
CA HIS A 96 14.26 15.86 -10.30
C HIS A 96 13.57 16.09 -11.64
#